data_AF-A0A4Q2M0E1-F1
#
_entry.id   AF-A0A4Q2M0E1-F1
#
_cell.length_a   1.000
_cell.length_b   1.000
_cell.length_c   1.000
_cell.angle_alpha   90.00
_cell.angle_beta   90.00
_cell.angle_gamma   90.00
#
_symmetry.space_group_name_H-M   'P 1'
#
loop_
_entity.id
_entity.type
_entity.pdbx_description
1 polymer ?
#
loop_
_entity_poly.entity_id
_entity_poly.type
_entity_poly.pdbx_seq_one_letter_code
_entity_poly.pdbx_strand_id
1 'polypeptide(L)' 'MADQPSPTARRKQIILGIIMGLVMGVVIALITGFWPWIFAGIAVGLASGAILKPPAS' A
#
# COMPACT_ATOMS: atom_id res chain seq x y z
N MET A 1 -0.45 -1.83 28.27
CA MET A 1 0.29 -2.72 27.36
C MET A 1 -0.12 -2.34 25.94
N ALA A 2 0.82 -1.99 25.06
CA ALA A 2 0.46 -1.63 23.69
C ALA A 2 -0.07 -2.89 23.00
N ASP A 3 -1.36 -2.89 22.68
CA ASP A 3 -2.02 -3.98 21.97
C ASP A 3 -1.32 -4.16 20.62
N GLN A 4 -0.62 -5.27 20.44
CA GLN A 4 0.06 -5.53 19.17
C GLN A 4 -1.04 -5.75 18.13
N PRO A 5 -1.00 -5.07 16.97
CA PRO A 5 -2.01 -5.25 15.95
C PRO A 5 -2.14 -6.72 15.59
N SER A 6 -3.37 -7.22 15.53
CA SER A 6 -3.61 -8.61 15.17
C SER A 6 -2.95 -8.95 13.82
N PRO A 7 -2.46 -10.19 13.63
CA PRO A 7 -1.90 -10.62 12.34
C PRO A 7 -2.87 -10.38 11.16
N THR A 8 -4.17 -10.48 11.40
CA THR A 8 -5.23 -10.20 10.44
C THR A 8 -5.28 -8.73 10.03
N ALA A 9 -5.19 -7.80 11.00
CA ALA A 9 -5.14 -6.37 10.72
C ALA A 9 -3.89 -5.99 9.90
N ARG A 10 -2.74 -6.59 10.23
CA ARG A 10 -1.49 -6.42 9.47
C ARG A 10 -1.62 -6.91 8.02
N ARG A 11 -2.20 -8.09 7.82
CA ARG A 11 -2.43 -8.64 6.47
C ARG A 11 -3.37 -7.75 5.65
N LYS A 12 -4.47 -7.29 6.26
CA LYS A 12 -5.44 -6.39 5.63
C LYS A 12 -4.78 -5.07 5.20
N GLN A 13 -3.92 -4.50 6.04
CA GLN A 13 -3.21 -3.25 5.73
C GLN A 13 -2.25 -3.42 4.55
N ILE A 14 -1.49 -4.52 4.49
CA ILE A 14 -0.59 -4.78 3.35
C ILE A 14 -1.39 -4.88 2.06
N ILE A 15 -2.51 -5.60 2.07
CA ILE A 15 -3.42 -5.71 0.91
C ILE A 15 -3.93 -4.33 0.50
N LEU A 16 -4.36 -3.51 1.46
CA LEU A 16 -4.85 -2.15 1.20
C LEU A 16 -3.76 -1.25 0.63
N GLY A 17 -2.54 -1.37 1.14
CA GLY A 17 -1.36 -0.66 0.65
C GLY A 17 -1.05 -1.01 -0.80
N ILE A 18 -1.07 -2.29 -1.15
CA ILE A 18 -0.88 -2.76 -2.54
C ILE A 18 -1.99 -2.20 -3.45
N ILE A 19 -3.25 -2.28 -3.02
CA ILE A 19 -4.39 -1.78 -3.81
C ILE A 19 -4.22 -0.27 -4.07
N MET A 20 -3.94 0.52 -3.04
CA MET A 20 -3.75 1.96 -3.21
C MET A 20 -2.52 2.30 -4.03
N GLY A 21 -1.43 1.57 -3.83
CA GLY A 21 -0.22 1.70 -4.63
C GLY A 21 -0.49 1.44 -6.12
N LEU A 22 -1.24 0.40 -6.43
CA LEU A 22 -1.63 0.07 -7.81
C LEU A 22 -2.53 1.17 -8.40
N VAL A 23 -3.57 1.60 -7.67
CA VAL A 23 -4.49 2.65 -8.14
C VAL A 23 -3.73 3.93 -8.44
N MET A 24 -2.89 4.41 -7.51
CA MET A 24 -2.11 5.63 -7.71
C MET A 24 -1.07 5.48 -8.82
N GLY A 25 -0.40 4.32 -8.91
CA GLY A 25 0.55 4.03 -9.98
C GLY A 25 -0.11 4.08 -11.36
N VAL A 26 -1.33 3.55 -11.50
CA VAL A 26 -2.12 3.63 -12.73
C VAL A 26 -2.53 5.08 -13.03
N VAL A 27 -3.06 5.81 -12.05
CA VAL A 27 -3.45 7.22 -12.23
C VAL A 27 -2.26 8.06 -12.73
N ILE A 28 -1.09 7.92 -12.08
CA ILE A 28 0.13 8.64 -12.49
C ILE A 28 0.61 8.18 -13.86
N ALA A 29 0.59 6.88 -14.15
CA ALA A 29 0.96 6.36 -15.47
C ALA A 29 0.06 6.93 -16.58
N LEU A 30 -1.24 7.07 -16.34
CA LEU A 30 -2.18 7.65 -17.30
C LEU A 30 -1.93 9.14 -17.54
N ILE A 31 -1.64 9.91 -16.48
CA ILE A 31 -1.36 11.36 -16.58
C ILE A 31 -0.04 11.61 -17.30
N THR A 32 0.99 10.82 -16.99
CA THR A 32 2.35 11.03 -17.50
C THR A 32 2.66 10.29 -18.81
N GLY A 33 1.83 9.31 -19.19
CA GLY A 33 2.12 8.37 -20.28
C GLY A 33 3.22 7.34 -19.96
N PHE A 34 3.76 7.33 -18.74
CA PHE A 34 4.89 6.50 -18.36
C PHE A 34 4.44 5.28 -17.53
N TRP A 35 4.19 4.17 -18.22
CA TRP A 35 3.70 2.91 -17.64
C TRP A 35 4.49 2.32 -16.46
N PRO A 36 5.83 2.48 -16.37
CA PRO A 36 6.57 1.94 -15.22
C PRO A 36 6.17 2.51 -13.85
N TRP A 37 5.41 3.62 -13.79
CA TRP A 37 4.83 4.13 -12.55
C TRP A 37 3.95 3.11 -11.82
N ILE A 38 3.41 2.11 -12.52
CA ILE A 38 2.65 1.02 -11.91
C ILE A 38 3.53 0.20 -10.95
N PHE A 39 4.76 -0.15 -11.37
CA PHE A 39 5.70 -0.88 -10.51
C PHE A 39 6.14 -0.05 -9.31
N ALA A 40 6.40 1.25 -9.51
CA ALA A 40 6.71 2.17 -8.43
C ALA A 40 5.54 2.28 -7.44
N GLY A 41 4.30 2.37 -7.94
CA GLY A 41 3.09 2.38 -7.13
C GLY A 41 2.96 1.13 -6.27
N ILE A 42 3.16 -0.06 -6.84
CA ILE A 42 3.15 -1.32 -6.08
C ILE A 42 4.24 -1.33 -4.99
N ALA A 43 5.47 -0.91 -5.33
CA ALA A 43 6.58 -0.86 -4.38
C ALA A 43 6.29 0.09 -3.20
N VAL A 44 5.76 1.28 -3.48
CA VAL A 44 5.36 2.25 -2.45
C VAL A 44 4.17 1.73 -1.63
N GLY A 45 3.21 1.06 -2.26
CA GLY A 45 2.08 0.43 -1.59
C GLY A 45 2.49 -0.68 -0.62
N LEU A 46 3.45 -1.51 -1.02
CA LEU A 46 4.06 -2.53 -0.16
C LEU A 46 4.82 -1.90 0.99
N ALA A 47 5.68 -0.92 0.71
CA ALA A 47 6.48 -0.25 1.73
C ALA A 47 5.60 0.44 2.77
N SER A 48 4.61 1.21 2.33
CA SER A 48 3.65 1.89 3.24
C SER A 48 2.83 0.89 4.04
N GLY A 49 2.29 -0.17 3.42
CA GLY A 49 1.53 -1.22 4.10
C GLY A 49 2.36 -2.05 5.09
N ALA A 50 3.68 -2.14 4.88
CA ALA A 50 4.60 -2.83 5.78
C ALA A 50 5.15 -1.92 6.89
N ILE A 51 5.31 -0.62 6.67
CA ILE A 51 5.95 0.30 7.63
C ILE A 51 4.92 0.91 8.57
N LEU A 52 3.76 1.33 8.05
CA LEU A 52 2.76 2.02 8.85
C LEU A 52 2.14 1.07 9.86
N LYS A 53 1.85 1.55 11.08
CA LYS A 53 1.09 0.75 12.05
C LYS A 53 -0.33 0.49 11.52
N PRO A 54 -0.83 -0.74 11.61
CA PRO A 54 -2.23 -1.02 11.32
C PRO A 54 -3.10 -0.16 12.24
N PRO A 55 -4.20 0.42 11.71
CA PRO A 55 -5.12 1.17 12.54
C PRO A 55 -5.64 0.27 13.66
N ALA A 56 -5.66 0.78 14.89
CA ALA A 56 -6.26 0.10 16.02
C ALA A 56 -7.73 -0.16 15.66
N SER A 57 -8.09 -1.45 15.56
CA SER A 57 -9.47 -1.90 15.36
C SER A 57 -10.03 -2.31 16.71
#